data_AF-A0A9P5X394-F1
#
_entry.id   AF-A0A9P5X394-F1
#
_cell.length_a   1.000
_cell.length_b   1.000
_cell.length_c   1.000
_cell.angle_alpha   90.00
_cell.angle_beta   90.00
_cell.angle_gamma   90.00
#
_symmetry.space_group_name_H-M   'P 1'
#
loop_
_entity.id
_entity.type
_entity.pdbx_description
1 polymer ?
#
loop_
_entity_poly.entity_id
_entity_poly.type
_entity_poly.pdbx_seq_one_letter_code
_entity_poly.pdbx_strand_id
1 'polypeptide(L)'
;MAESTTKCRTLVLCFDGTSNEYDADNTNLPLFFSLLKKDDFNEQLCYYQPGIGTWFNPGVVSPVFQWGAKILDYAFAWYLNEHVMDGYKFIMQNWRIGDKICLFGFSRGAYTARALGGMLYKVGLLPRDNEQQIPFAYKMYKKEDKAGIALCKGFKETYCQDVKIEYMGVWDTVASVGLVMGRTLPFVSSNTSIKTFRHALSLDERRARFMPNLYHRTPAAGEVVKIAAIYEDEQEPAIEIKASSDSDSSDSGIASGSSDGPPERTRNRKKRFLPFRFRSAGKVRASKAEEGTPDDVLEVWFAGCHSDIGGGAEPNGTPNSLAYITLRWMVREIVKSGCGIQFDEDALQRAKIDPASSESPLADGEDAVQPLHDELKSNPLWWILEIFPMKFTWQDANGVWQSSFGWHLGRGRRITDKTVVFHSSVKSRMESSLGYIPRAQWESGSEIYVS
;
A
#
# COMPACT_ATOMS: atom_id res chain seq x y z
N MET A 1 -15.69 -39.50 -12.73
CA MET A 1 -15.11 -38.67 -11.66
C MET A 1 -15.70 -37.28 -11.85
N ALA A 2 -16.53 -36.81 -10.91
CA ALA A 2 -17.09 -35.47 -11.00
C ALA A 2 -15.94 -34.48 -10.73
N GLU A 3 -15.69 -33.55 -11.66
CA GLU A 3 -14.84 -32.39 -11.41
C GLU A 3 -15.48 -31.60 -10.27
N SER A 4 -14.93 -31.73 -9.06
CA SER A 4 -15.21 -30.82 -7.96
C SER A 4 -14.64 -29.46 -8.35
N THR A 5 -15.43 -28.63 -9.01
CA THR A 5 -15.10 -27.23 -9.23
C THR A 5 -15.04 -26.57 -7.86
N THR A 6 -13.82 -26.40 -7.34
CA THR A 6 -13.59 -25.76 -6.05
C THR A 6 -14.11 -24.33 -6.15
N LYS A 7 -15.06 -23.95 -5.29
CA LYS A 7 -15.67 -22.61 -5.29
C LYS A 7 -14.59 -21.55 -5.08
N CYS A 8 -14.62 -20.49 -5.90
CA CYS A 8 -13.69 -19.36 -5.77
C CYS A 8 -13.98 -18.60 -4.47
N ARG A 9 -12.93 -18.26 -3.71
CA ARG A 9 -13.01 -17.57 -2.41
C ARG A 9 -12.54 -16.14 -2.51
N THR A 10 -12.77 -15.37 -1.44
CA THR A 10 -12.24 -14.03 -1.28
C THR A 10 -11.23 -13.99 -0.14
N LEU A 11 -10.01 -13.55 -0.41
CA LEU A 11 -8.98 -13.28 0.61
C LEU A 11 -9.03 -11.78 0.90
N VAL A 12 -9.39 -11.41 2.13
CA VAL A 12 -9.48 -10.02 2.61
C VAL A 12 -8.34 -9.76 3.57
N LEU A 13 -7.44 -8.84 3.20
CA LEU A 13 -6.29 -8.45 4.04
C LEU A 13 -6.46 -7.00 4.49
N CYS A 14 -6.39 -6.77 5.80
CA CYS A 14 -6.55 -5.47 6.44
C CYS A 14 -5.26 -5.06 7.16
N PHE A 15 -4.73 -3.89 6.80
CA PHE A 15 -3.48 -3.33 7.33
C PHE A 15 -3.77 -2.02 8.07
N ASP A 16 -3.67 -2.02 9.39
CA ASP A 16 -3.82 -0.79 10.18
C ASP A 16 -2.52 0.03 10.17
N GLY A 17 -2.61 1.35 10.33
CA GLY A 17 -1.50 2.29 10.26
C GLY A 17 -0.94 2.73 11.60
N THR A 18 -1.73 2.77 12.67
CA THR A 18 -1.38 3.57 13.86
C THR A 18 -1.43 2.83 15.18
N SER A 19 -2.36 1.88 15.38
CA SER A 19 -2.44 1.14 16.64
C SER A 19 -1.77 -0.24 16.57
N ASN A 20 -0.95 -0.57 17.57
CA ASN A 20 -0.40 -1.93 17.76
C ASN A 20 -1.39 -2.87 18.45
N GLU A 21 -2.44 -2.33 19.06
CA GLU A 21 -3.36 -3.06 19.93
C GLU A 21 -4.81 -2.66 19.65
N TYR A 22 -5.75 -3.51 20.08
CA TYR A 22 -7.16 -3.13 20.12
C TYR A 22 -7.35 -2.15 21.28
N ASP A 23 -7.76 -0.93 20.97
CA ASP A 23 -7.81 0.16 21.96
C ASP A 23 -9.25 0.67 22.15
N ALA A 24 -9.43 1.58 23.11
CA ALA A 24 -10.69 2.24 23.41
C ALA A 24 -11.17 3.19 22.30
N ASP A 25 -10.33 3.53 21.34
CA ASP A 25 -10.55 4.46 20.22
C ASP A 25 -10.05 3.84 18.89
N ASN A 26 -10.78 2.83 18.39
CA ASN A 26 -10.37 2.09 17.20
C ASN A 26 -10.44 2.92 15.91
N THR A 27 -9.58 2.56 14.96
CA THR A 27 -9.65 3.04 13.57
C THR A 27 -10.84 2.39 12.84
N ASN A 28 -11.11 2.84 11.63
CA ASN A 28 -12.08 2.24 10.72
C ASN A 28 -11.66 0.82 10.31
N LEU A 29 -10.39 0.41 10.46
CA LEU A 29 -9.93 -0.92 10.05
C LEU A 29 -10.45 -2.03 10.97
N PRO A 30 -10.30 -1.96 12.31
CA PRO A 30 -10.98 -2.87 13.23
C PRO A 30 -12.50 -2.90 13.05
N LEU A 31 -13.13 -1.72 12.88
CA LEU A 31 -14.57 -1.62 12.65
C LEU A 31 -14.95 -2.34 11.35
N PHE A 32 -14.29 -2.05 10.23
CA PHE A 32 -14.48 -2.73 8.95
C PHE A 32 -14.24 -4.24 9.06
N PHE A 33 -13.16 -4.66 9.72
CA PHE A 33 -12.85 -6.07 9.92
C PHE A 33 -13.91 -6.79 10.76
N SER A 34 -14.55 -6.09 11.71
CA SER A 34 -15.67 -6.62 12.48
C SER A 34 -16.90 -6.91 11.60
N LEU A 35 -17.11 -6.15 10.52
CA LEU A 35 -18.21 -6.33 9.58
C LEU A 35 -18.04 -7.54 8.66
N LEU A 36 -16.83 -8.07 8.51
CA LEU A 36 -16.56 -9.17 7.59
C LEU A 36 -17.12 -10.49 8.12
N LYS A 37 -17.67 -11.32 7.25
CA LYS A 37 -18.00 -12.71 7.58
C LYS A 37 -16.72 -13.55 7.73
N LYS A 38 -16.58 -14.29 8.83
CA LYS A 38 -15.31 -14.95 9.26
C LYS A 38 -15.48 -16.44 9.61
N ASP A 39 -16.66 -17.00 9.40
CA ASP A 39 -17.07 -18.34 9.84
C ASP A 39 -16.87 -19.44 8.78
N ASP A 40 -16.83 -19.11 7.48
CA ASP A 40 -16.62 -20.08 6.39
C ASP A 40 -15.33 -19.84 5.57
N PHE A 41 -14.29 -20.61 5.89
CA PHE A 41 -12.98 -20.59 5.21
C PHE A 41 -13.01 -21.12 3.76
N ASN A 42 -14.13 -21.73 3.34
CA ASN A 42 -14.36 -22.15 1.96
C ASN A 42 -14.99 -21.05 1.10
N GLU A 43 -15.32 -19.90 1.69
CA GLU A 43 -15.86 -18.74 0.99
C GLU A 43 -15.00 -17.49 1.18
N GLN A 44 -14.53 -17.23 2.41
CA GLN A 44 -13.77 -16.02 2.72
C GLN A 44 -12.67 -16.28 3.76
N LEU A 45 -11.48 -15.73 3.51
CA LEU A 45 -10.38 -15.71 4.48
C LEU A 45 -10.09 -14.26 4.85
N CYS A 46 -10.06 -13.98 6.16
CA CYS A 46 -9.79 -12.64 6.67
C CYS A 46 -8.43 -12.62 7.39
N TYR A 47 -7.59 -11.66 7.04
CA TYR A 47 -6.29 -11.42 7.66
C TYR A 47 -6.27 -9.99 8.18
N TYR A 48 -5.88 -9.82 9.44
CA TYR A 48 -5.71 -8.52 10.07
C TYR A 48 -4.28 -8.39 10.54
N GLN A 49 -3.63 -7.30 10.15
CA GLN A 49 -2.33 -6.92 10.65
C GLN A 49 -2.48 -5.59 11.41
N PRO A 50 -2.16 -5.57 12.72
CA PRO A 50 -2.14 -4.32 13.47
C PRO A 50 -1.14 -3.34 12.86
N GLY A 51 -1.28 -2.06 13.21
CA GLY A 51 -0.33 -1.03 12.85
C GLY A 51 0.99 -1.17 13.58
N ILE A 52 1.80 -0.11 13.55
CA ILE A 52 3.16 -0.12 14.13
C ILE A 52 3.30 0.64 15.45
N GLY A 53 2.23 1.27 15.96
CA GLY A 53 2.25 2.01 17.22
C GLY A 53 3.16 3.23 17.14
N THR A 54 2.61 4.43 17.18
CA THR A 54 3.41 5.65 17.23
C THR A 54 4.03 5.82 18.62
N TRP A 55 5.19 5.20 18.86
CA TRP A 55 5.99 5.46 20.04
C TRP A 55 6.63 6.86 19.95
N PHE A 56 5.90 7.87 20.39
CA PHE A 56 6.50 9.11 20.85
C PHE A 56 5.84 9.55 22.15
N ASN A 57 6.56 9.40 23.25
CA ASN A 57 6.36 10.22 24.45
C ASN A 57 7.40 11.34 24.40
N PRO A 58 7.05 12.55 23.94
CA PRO A 58 8.01 13.64 23.79
C PRO A 58 8.16 14.36 25.15
N GLY A 59 8.70 13.64 26.14
CA GLY A 59 8.93 14.17 27.49
C GLY A 59 10.27 14.86 27.70
N VAL A 60 11.17 14.85 26.71
CA VAL A 60 12.53 15.40 26.89
C VAL A 60 12.98 16.15 25.63
N VAL A 61 12.76 17.47 25.62
CA VAL A 61 13.26 18.36 24.55
C VAL A 61 14.75 18.62 24.74
N SER A 62 15.56 17.91 23.97
CA SER A 62 16.99 18.17 23.72
C SER A 62 17.18 18.31 22.20
N PRO A 63 18.27 18.93 21.68
CA PRO A 63 18.64 18.99 20.25
C PRO A 63 18.72 17.66 19.46
N VAL A 64 18.19 16.56 20.02
CA VAL A 64 18.08 15.18 19.53
C VAL A 64 16.85 14.97 18.60
N PHE A 65 16.10 16.01 18.23
CA PHE A 65 14.84 15.86 17.50
C PHE A 65 14.99 15.38 16.03
N GLN A 66 16.03 15.80 15.29
CA GLN A 66 16.31 15.25 13.95
C GLN A 66 16.70 13.76 13.99
N TRP A 67 17.30 13.32 15.10
CA TRP A 67 17.65 11.91 15.31
C TRP A 67 16.39 11.07 15.60
N GLY A 68 15.43 11.61 16.37
CA GLY A 68 14.15 10.96 16.63
C GLY A 68 13.31 10.70 15.37
N ALA A 69 13.21 11.68 14.46
CA ALA A 69 12.53 11.50 13.18
C ALA A 69 13.22 10.44 12.29
N LYS A 70 14.57 10.44 12.25
CA LYS A 70 15.34 9.42 11.52
C LYS A 70 15.11 8.02 12.08
N ILE A 71 15.10 7.85 13.41
CA ILE A 71 14.85 6.54 14.04
C ILE A 71 13.45 6.04 13.73
N LEU A 72 12.44 6.90 13.80
CA LEU A 72 11.08 6.54 13.44
C LEU A 72 11.00 6.10 11.97
N ASP A 73 11.66 6.81 11.07
CA ASP A 73 11.68 6.46 9.65
C ASP A 73 12.40 5.14 9.40
N TYR A 74 13.51 4.86 10.10
CA TYR A 74 14.21 3.56 10.04
C TYR A 74 13.37 2.42 10.61
N ALA A 75 12.77 2.62 11.78
CA ALA A 75 11.88 1.65 12.40
C ALA A 75 10.70 1.36 11.45
N PHE A 76 10.05 2.40 10.95
CA PHE A 76 8.96 2.26 10.00
C PHE A 76 9.39 1.53 8.73
N ALA A 77 10.55 1.85 8.15
CA ALA A 77 11.04 1.16 6.95
C ALA A 77 11.31 -0.33 7.21
N TRP A 78 11.84 -0.68 8.38
CA TRP A 78 12.02 -2.07 8.78
C TRP A 78 10.68 -2.81 8.88
N TYR A 79 9.74 -2.25 9.65
CA TYR A 79 8.42 -2.84 9.84
C TYR A 79 7.60 -2.89 8.55
N LEU A 80 7.69 -1.87 7.69
CA LEU A 80 7.04 -1.90 6.39
C LEU A 80 7.52 -3.09 5.55
N ASN A 81 8.82 -3.41 5.58
CA ASN A 81 9.33 -4.59 4.90
C ASN A 81 8.67 -5.86 5.44
N GLU A 82 8.66 -6.03 6.76
CA GLU A 82 8.05 -7.19 7.43
C GLU A 82 6.56 -7.30 7.12
N HIS A 83 5.81 -6.21 7.26
CA HIS A 83 4.37 -6.18 7.04
C HIS A 83 3.98 -6.53 5.59
N VAL A 84 4.71 -6.00 4.61
CA VAL A 84 4.50 -6.37 3.20
C VAL A 84 4.84 -7.84 2.97
N MET A 85 5.95 -8.34 3.54
CA MET A 85 6.34 -9.75 3.41
C MET A 85 5.35 -10.71 4.09
N ASP A 86 4.78 -10.35 5.24
CA ASP A 86 3.80 -11.15 5.95
C ASP A 86 2.46 -11.21 5.21
N GLY A 87 1.98 -10.07 4.69
CA GLY A 87 0.80 -10.05 3.81
C GLY A 87 1.03 -10.86 2.54
N TYR A 88 2.22 -10.75 1.94
CA TYR A 88 2.62 -11.56 0.78
C TYR A 88 2.62 -13.05 1.12
N LYS A 89 3.22 -13.43 2.25
CA LYS A 89 3.26 -14.81 2.76
C LYS A 89 1.86 -15.36 2.99
N PHE A 90 0.96 -14.58 3.57
CA PHE A 90 -0.43 -14.98 3.77
C PHE A 90 -1.11 -15.31 2.43
N ILE A 91 -0.97 -14.45 1.42
CA ILE A 91 -1.51 -14.71 0.07
C ILE A 91 -0.85 -15.96 -0.53
N MET A 92 0.48 -16.05 -0.46
CA MET A 92 1.27 -17.17 -0.99
C MET A 92 0.81 -18.52 -0.43
N GLN A 93 0.49 -18.56 0.87
CA GLN A 93 0.11 -19.79 1.56
C GLN A 93 -1.35 -20.19 1.35
N ASN A 94 -2.22 -19.24 1.02
CA ASN A 94 -3.68 -19.44 1.05
C ASN A 94 -4.36 -19.31 -0.30
N TRP A 95 -3.80 -18.56 -1.25
CA TRP A 95 -4.43 -18.29 -2.55
C TRP A 95 -4.49 -19.55 -3.40
N ARG A 96 -5.64 -19.76 -4.04
CA ARG A 96 -5.89 -20.81 -5.02
C ARG A 96 -6.30 -20.18 -6.34
N ILE A 97 -6.13 -20.92 -7.43
CA ILE A 97 -6.58 -20.47 -8.75
C ILE A 97 -8.07 -20.10 -8.68
N GLY A 98 -8.38 -18.87 -9.08
CA GLY A 98 -9.74 -18.31 -9.06
C GLY A 98 -10.09 -17.51 -7.80
N ASP A 99 -9.31 -17.62 -6.72
CA ASP A 99 -9.54 -16.80 -5.53
C ASP A 99 -9.30 -15.30 -5.83
N LYS A 100 -10.14 -14.46 -5.25
CA LYS A 100 -10.08 -13.00 -5.34
C LYS A 100 -9.26 -12.44 -4.18
N ILE A 101 -8.40 -11.45 -4.47
CA ILE A 101 -7.59 -10.77 -3.44
C ILE A 101 -8.14 -9.36 -3.25
N CYS A 102 -8.50 -9.02 -2.02
CA CYS A 102 -8.95 -7.70 -1.62
C CYS A 102 -8.06 -7.13 -0.51
N LEU A 103 -7.51 -5.94 -0.73
CA LEU A 103 -6.54 -5.31 0.18
C LEU A 103 -7.12 -4.03 0.78
N PHE A 104 -6.96 -3.85 2.09
CA PHE A 104 -7.46 -2.69 2.81
C PHE A 104 -6.39 -2.10 3.71
N GLY A 105 -6.37 -0.78 3.85
CA GLY A 105 -5.52 -0.18 4.86
C GLY A 105 -5.81 1.28 5.16
N PHE A 106 -5.35 1.73 6.33
CA PHE A 106 -5.44 3.13 6.75
C PHE A 106 -4.05 3.71 6.97
N SER A 107 -3.83 4.97 6.59
CA SER A 107 -2.61 5.71 6.89
C SER A 107 -1.35 5.03 6.33
N ARG A 108 -0.43 4.60 7.20
CA ARG A 108 0.75 3.80 6.83
C ARG A 108 0.36 2.37 6.42
N GLY A 109 -0.69 1.80 7.00
CA GLY A 109 -1.25 0.51 6.58
C GLY A 109 -1.82 0.56 5.17
N ALA A 110 -2.38 1.70 4.75
CA ALA A 110 -2.74 1.93 3.35
C ALA A 110 -1.51 1.89 2.42
N TYR A 111 -0.40 2.48 2.85
CA TYR A 111 0.87 2.40 2.12
C TYR A 111 1.38 0.95 2.02
N THR A 112 1.28 0.17 3.10
CA THR A 112 1.58 -1.27 3.14
C THR A 112 0.73 -2.04 2.14
N ALA A 113 -0.60 -1.84 2.14
CA ALA A 113 -1.53 -2.51 1.22
C ALA A 113 -1.16 -2.21 -0.24
N ARG A 114 -0.87 -0.95 -0.55
CA ARG A 114 -0.44 -0.52 -1.89
C ARG A 114 0.93 -1.10 -2.27
N ALA A 115 1.88 -1.17 -1.34
CA ALA A 115 3.18 -1.78 -1.56
C ALA A 115 3.09 -3.30 -1.78
N LEU A 116 2.20 -3.99 -1.07
CA LEU A 116 1.89 -5.39 -1.34
C LEU A 116 1.32 -5.57 -2.76
N GLY A 117 0.42 -4.68 -3.18
CA GLY A 117 -0.07 -4.69 -4.56
C GLY A 117 1.02 -4.44 -5.59
N GLY A 118 1.92 -3.49 -5.34
CA GLY A 118 3.10 -3.27 -6.19
C GLY A 118 4.04 -4.48 -6.26
N MET A 119 4.24 -5.18 -5.13
CA MET A 119 5.05 -6.40 -5.08
C MET A 119 4.43 -7.53 -5.89
N LEU A 120 3.12 -7.78 -5.74
CA LEU A 120 2.39 -8.79 -6.52
C LEU A 120 2.42 -8.47 -8.01
N TYR A 121 2.25 -7.19 -8.39
CA TYR A 121 2.34 -6.73 -9.77
C TYR A 121 3.72 -7.04 -10.37
N LYS A 122 4.77 -6.57 -9.71
CA LYS A 122 6.13 -6.57 -10.24
C LYS A 122 6.79 -7.94 -10.18
N VAL A 123 6.70 -8.62 -9.03
CA VAL A 123 7.42 -9.87 -8.76
C VAL A 123 6.56 -11.10 -9.05
N GLY A 124 5.23 -10.98 -8.96
CA GLY A 124 4.31 -12.12 -8.99
C GLY A 124 4.21 -12.83 -7.64
N LEU A 125 3.35 -13.84 -7.57
CA LEU A 125 3.12 -14.66 -6.38
C LEU A 125 3.92 -15.96 -6.43
N LEU A 126 4.73 -16.22 -5.41
CA LEU A 126 5.48 -17.47 -5.28
C LEU A 126 4.55 -18.67 -5.00
N PRO A 127 4.95 -19.89 -5.36
CA PRO A 127 4.31 -21.12 -4.90
C PRO A 127 4.36 -21.23 -3.38
N ARG A 128 3.32 -21.82 -2.81
CA ARG A 128 3.10 -22.00 -1.37
C ARG A 128 4.32 -22.49 -0.58
N ASP A 129 5.14 -23.36 -1.16
CA ASP A 129 6.24 -24.04 -0.45
C ASP A 129 7.57 -23.27 -0.50
N ASN A 130 7.62 -22.08 -1.12
CA ASN A 130 8.85 -21.32 -1.38
C ASN A 130 9.06 -20.15 -0.41
N GLU A 131 8.73 -20.32 0.86
CA GLU A 131 8.80 -19.24 1.86
C GLU A 131 10.21 -18.62 1.98
N GLN A 132 11.28 -19.41 1.82
CA GLN A 132 12.66 -18.92 1.90
C GLN A 132 13.00 -17.90 0.80
N GLN A 133 12.20 -17.84 -0.28
CA GLN A 133 12.40 -16.89 -1.38
C GLN A 133 11.75 -15.53 -1.12
N ILE A 134 10.88 -15.39 -0.10
CA ILE A 134 10.15 -14.14 0.17
C ILE A 134 11.10 -12.95 0.40
N PRO A 135 12.17 -13.04 1.23
CA PRO A 135 13.10 -11.93 1.41
C PRO A 135 13.81 -11.53 0.12
N PHE A 136 14.10 -12.50 -0.75
CA PHE A 136 14.73 -12.25 -2.04
C PHE A 136 13.76 -11.60 -3.04
N ALA A 137 12.52 -12.09 -3.10
CA ALA A 137 11.43 -11.48 -3.86
C ALA A 137 11.21 -10.02 -3.44
N TYR A 138 11.20 -9.74 -2.13
CA TYR A 138 11.07 -8.38 -1.60
C TYR A 138 12.28 -7.50 -1.96
N LYS A 139 13.50 -8.04 -1.92
CA LYS A 139 14.71 -7.33 -2.37
C LYS A 139 14.64 -6.97 -3.85
N MET A 140 14.13 -7.86 -4.70
CA MET A 140 13.90 -7.58 -6.12
C MET A 140 12.80 -6.54 -6.33
N TYR A 141 11.73 -6.62 -5.55
CA TYR A 141 10.65 -5.64 -5.58
C TYR A 141 11.18 -4.21 -5.43
N LYS A 142 12.11 -3.96 -4.49
CA LYS A 142 12.69 -2.63 -4.24
C LYS A 142 13.62 -2.06 -5.33
N LYS A 143 14.07 -2.86 -6.30
CA LYS A 143 15.06 -2.43 -7.30
C LYS A 143 14.44 -1.79 -8.53
N GLU A 144 14.73 -0.54 -8.83
CA GLU A 144 14.16 0.18 -10.00
C GLU A 144 15.12 0.35 -11.18
N ASP A 145 16.38 -0.09 -11.04
CA ASP A 145 17.38 -0.01 -12.10
C ASP A 145 17.07 -0.97 -13.26
N LYS A 146 17.53 -0.64 -14.48
CA LYS A 146 17.28 -1.45 -15.70
C LYS A 146 17.66 -2.93 -15.49
N ALA A 147 18.79 -3.20 -14.82
CA ALA A 147 19.24 -4.55 -14.50
C ALA A 147 18.31 -5.23 -13.48
N GLY A 148 17.89 -4.52 -12.43
CA GLY A 148 16.92 -5.01 -11.45
C GLY A 148 15.56 -5.37 -12.06
N ILE A 149 15.05 -4.56 -12.98
CA ILE A 149 13.80 -4.83 -13.71
C ILE A 149 13.92 -6.09 -14.57
N ALA A 150 14.99 -6.22 -15.35
CA ALA A 150 15.22 -7.39 -16.20
C ALA A 150 15.35 -8.68 -15.37
N LEU A 151 16.08 -8.61 -14.26
CA LEU A 151 16.24 -9.74 -13.33
C LEU A 151 14.90 -10.13 -12.70
N CYS A 152 14.09 -9.14 -12.30
CA CYS A 152 12.78 -9.38 -11.71
C CYS A 152 11.81 -10.05 -12.70
N LYS A 153 11.85 -9.65 -13.98
CA LYS A 153 11.09 -10.31 -15.05
C LYS A 153 11.44 -11.79 -15.18
N GLY A 154 12.74 -12.12 -15.26
CA GLY A 154 13.19 -13.51 -15.31
C GLY A 154 12.82 -14.32 -14.07
N PHE A 155 12.91 -13.71 -12.88
CA PHE A 155 12.47 -14.32 -11.62
C PHE A 155 10.98 -14.64 -11.65
N LYS A 156 10.15 -13.68 -12.08
CA LYS A 156 8.71 -13.84 -12.19
C LYS A 156 8.33 -14.98 -13.15
N GLU A 157 8.95 -15.02 -14.33
CA GLU A 157 8.74 -16.08 -15.33
C GLU A 157 9.18 -17.47 -14.83
N THR A 158 10.19 -17.52 -13.96
CA THR A 158 10.77 -18.78 -13.47
C THR A 158 10.01 -19.35 -12.26
N TYR A 159 9.70 -18.49 -11.29
CA TYR A 159 9.27 -18.92 -9.97
C TYR A 159 7.84 -18.54 -9.61
N CYS A 160 7.24 -17.54 -10.28
CA CYS A 160 6.01 -16.94 -9.80
C CYS A 160 4.80 -17.21 -10.71
N GLN A 161 3.63 -16.92 -10.17
CA GLN A 161 2.37 -16.87 -10.88
C GLN A 161 1.84 -15.43 -10.91
N ASP A 162 1.11 -15.11 -11.98
CA ASP A 162 0.39 -13.84 -12.07
C ASP A 162 -0.90 -13.90 -11.25
N VAL A 163 -1.07 -12.92 -10.37
CA VAL A 163 -2.30 -12.70 -9.62
C VAL A 163 -2.79 -11.27 -9.80
N LYS A 164 -4.10 -11.09 -9.75
CA LYS A 164 -4.75 -9.78 -9.80
C LYS A 164 -5.35 -9.45 -8.44
N ILE A 165 -5.44 -8.16 -8.15
CA ILE A 165 -6.16 -7.64 -7.00
C ILE A 165 -7.53 -7.23 -7.48
N GLU A 166 -8.56 -7.85 -6.92
CA GLU A 166 -9.95 -7.58 -7.29
C GLU A 166 -10.38 -6.20 -6.74
N TYR A 167 -9.99 -5.88 -5.51
CA TYR A 167 -10.37 -4.62 -4.87
C TYR A 167 -9.26 -4.12 -3.95
N MET A 168 -9.00 -2.81 -3.97
CA MET A 168 -8.16 -2.14 -2.98
C MET A 168 -8.89 -0.92 -2.41
N GLY A 169 -9.17 -0.95 -1.11
CA GLY A 169 -9.83 0.15 -0.39
C GLY A 169 -8.92 0.76 0.66
N VAL A 170 -8.61 2.04 0.54
CA VAL A 170 -7.69 2.71 1.47
C VAL A 170 -8.28 3.98 2.09
N TRP A 171 -7.89 4.26 3.33
CA TRP A 171 -8.17 5.52 4.01
C TRP A 171 -6.89 6.32 4.18
N ASP A 172 -6.93 7.54 3.67
CA ASP A 172 -5.96 8.63 3.82
C ASP A 172 -4.49 8.17 3.82
N THR A 173 -4.04 7.61 2.70
CA THR A 173 -2.69 7.06 2.55
C THR A 173 -1.65 8.14 2.79
N VAL A 174 -0.75 7.93 3.75
CA VAL A 174 0.40 8.80 4.01
C VAL A 174 1.70 8.03 3.80
N ALA A 175 2.65 8.63 3.08
CA ALA A 175 3.96 8.03 2.84
C ALA A 175 4.99 8.57 3.84
N SER A 176 5.41 7.77 4.83
CA SER A 176 6.49 8.17 5.75
C SER A 176 7.89 7.72 5.32
N VAL A 177 8.05 6.75 4.40
CA VAL A 177 9.39 6.26 3.99
C VAL A 177 10.17 7.26 3.13
N GLY A 178 9.46 8.04 2.31
CA GLY A 178 10.08 8.80 1.21
C GLY A 178 10.82 10.07 1.61
N LEU A 179 10.48 10.69 2.76
CA LEU A 179 10.99 12.02 3.10
C LEU A 179 12.42 12.05 3.64
N VAL A 180 12.94 10.94 4.18
CA VAL A 180 14.32 10.86 4.71
C VAL A 180 15.19 9.84 3.96
N MET A 181 14.61 8.75 3.44
CA MET A 181 15.36 7.75 2.65
C MET A 181 15.35 8.01 1.13
N GLY A 182 14.60 9.02 0.66
CA GLY A 182 14.64 9.47 -0.73
C GLY A 182 14.13 8.46 -1.77
N ARG A 183 13.48 7.37 -1.35
CA ARG A 183 12.93 6.34 -2.25
C ARG A 183 11.58 5.85 -1.76
N THR A 184 10.54 6.06 -2.56
CA THR A 184 9.25 5.38 -2.41
C THR A 184 9.37 3.94 -2.92
N LEU A 185 8.56 3.01 -2.41
CA LEU A 185 8.49 1.68 -2.99
C LEU A 185 7.84 1.74 -4.40
N PRO A 186 8.26 0.87 -5.34
CA PRO A 186 7.74 0.93 -6.71
C PRO A 186 6.25 0.58 -6.77
N PHE A 187 5.51 1.15 -7.73
CA PHE A 187 4.11 0.79 -8.01
C PHE A 187 3.10 0.99 -6.86
N VAL A 188 3.49 1.75 -5.84
CA VAL A 188 2.59 2.18 -4.76
C VAL A 188 1.61 3.23 -5.27
N SER A 189 2.07 4.17 -6.11
CA SER A 189 1.25 5.25 -6.68
C SER A 189 0.38 4.80 -7.86
N SER A 190 0.75 3.72 -8.56
CA SER A 190 0.05 3.23 -9.74
C SER A 190 0.43 1.78 -10.08
N ASN A 191 -0.54 0.96 -10.47
CA ASN A 191 -0.32 -0.28 -11.21
C ASN A 191 -1.63 -0.78 -11.86
N THR A 192 -1.49 -1.65 -12.86
CA THR A 192 -2.63 -2.19 -13.63
C THR A 192 -3.14 -3.54 -13.10
N SER A 193 -2.56 -4.08 -12.02
CA SER A 193 -3.05 -5.34 -11.42
C SER A 193 -4.25 -5.17 -10.50
N ILE A 194 -4.51 -3.94 -10.04
CA ILE A 194 -5.66 -3.59 -9.21
C ILE A 194 -6.82 -3.25 -10.13
N LYS A 195 -7.87 -4.07 -10.07
CA LYS A 195 -9.09 -3.90 -10.86
C LYS A 195 -9.88 -2.68 -10.39
N THR A 196 -10.30 -2.68 -9.12
CA THR A 196 -11.03 -1.57 -8.49
C THR A 196 -10.22 -0.96 -7.36
N PHE A 197 -10.03 0.37 -7.38
CA PHE A 197 -9.33 1.12 -6.34
C PHE A 197 -10.23 2.22 -5.76
N ARG A 198 -10.30 2.30 -4.42
CA ARG A 198 -11.03 3.33 -3.67
C ARG A 198 -10.16 3.97 -2.62
N HIS A 199 -10.19 5.30 -2.54
CA HIS A 199 -9.41 6.06 -1.57
C HIS A 199 -10.25 7.16 -0.93
N ALA A 200 -10.45 7.07 0.38
CA ALA A 200 -11.05 8.16 1.16
C ALA A 200 -9.95 9.12 1.63
N LEU A 201 -10.08 10.41 1.34
CA LEU A 201 -9.07 11.44 1.60
C LEU A 201 -9.59 12.54 2.53
N SER A 202 -8.69 13.05 3.39
CA SER A 202 -8.99 14.14 4.33
C SER A 202 -8.84 15.53 3.70
N LEU A 203 -9.87 16.38 3.86
CA LEU A 203 -9.82 17.81 3.51
C LEU A 203 -9.18 18.69 4.58
N ASP A 204 -9.24 18.29 5.86
CA ASP A 204 -8.88 19.16 6.99
C ASP A 204 -7.57 18.78 7.69
N GLU A 205 -6.83 17.80 7.19
CA GLU A 205 -5.49 17.49 7.68
C GLU A 205 -4.47 18.58 7.30
N ARG A 206 -3.63 18.97 8.27
CA ARG A 206 -2.75 20.14 8.20
C ARG A 206 -1.32 19.86 8.63
N ARG A 207 -1.03 18.66 9.15
CA ARG A 207 0.31 18.29 9.60
C ARG A 207 1.21 18.07 8.39
N ALA A 208 2.38 18.69 8.39
CA ALA A 208 3.35 18.67 7.30
C ALA A 208 3.82 17.26 6.91
N ARG A 209 3.70 16.28 7.82
CA ARG A 209 4.11 14.88 7.61
C ARG A 209 2.95 13.93 7.27
N PHE A 210 1.76 14.47 7.06
CA PHE A 210 0.54 13.73 6.67
C PHE A 210 0.07 14.18 5.28
N MET A 211 1.01 14.37 4.35
CA MET A 211 0.70 14.63 2.95
C MET A 211 0.11 13.37 2.31
N PRO A 212 -1.02 13.49 1.58
CA PRO A 212 -1.65 12.36 0.97
C PRO A 212 -0.80 11.83 -0.19
N ASN A 213 -0.73 10.52 -0.32
CA ASN A 213 -0.19 9.85 -1.49
C ASN A 213 -1.37 9.51 -2.41
N LEU A 214 -1.53 10.25 -3.51
CA LEU A 214 -2.64 10.05 -4.44
C LEU A 214 -2.40 8.81 -5.32
N TYR A 215 -3.44 8.34 -6.00
CA TYR A 215 -3.37 7.15 -6.86
C TYR A 215 -3.62 7.54 -8.31
N HIS A 216 -2.55 7.84 -9.04
CA HIS A 216 -2.63 8.20 -10.45
C HIS A 216 -2.40 6.96 -11.29
N ARG A 217 -3.36 6.52 -12.13
CA ARG A 217 -3.01 5.53 -13.15
C ARG A 217 -2.09 6.18 -14.18
N THR A 218 -0.88 5.67 -14.28
CA THR A 218 0.03 6.03 -15.37
C THR A 218 -0.66 5.66 -16.69
N PRO A 219 -0.71 6.54 -17.69
CA PRO A 219 -1.17 6.18 -19.03
C PRO A 219 -0.45 4.91 -19.50
N ALA A 220 -1.18 4.06 -20.26
CA ALA A 220 -0.78 2.69 -20.59
C ALA A 220 0.72 2.54 -20.96
N ALA A 221 1.29 1.40 -20.55
CA ALA A 221 2.66 0.85 -20.66
C ALA A 221 3.72 1.46 -21.62
N GLY A 222 3.35 2.22 -22.65
CA GLY A 222 4.26 3.01 -23.49
C GLY A 222 4.92 4.21 -22.80
N GLU A 223 4.39 4.69 -21.67
CA GLU A 223 4.99 5.82 -20.91
C GLU A 223 6.04 5.41 -19.87
N VAL A 224 6.04 4.15 -19.41
CA VAL A 224 7.12 3.64 -18.53
C VAL A 224 8.47 3.70 -19.25
N VAL A 225 8.48 3.56 -20.58
CA VAL A 225 9.66 3.76 -21.44
C VAL A 225 10.07 5.24 -21.50
N LYS A 226 9.12 6.19 -21.43
CA LYS A 226 9.42 7.63 -21.45
C LYS A 226 9.98 8.14 -20.12
N ILE A 227 9.53 7.63 -18.98
CA ILE A 227 10.10 8.00 -17.68
C ILE A 227 11.56 7.52 -17.58
N ALA A 228 11.90 6.37 -18.15
CA ALA A 228 13.28 5.92 -18.28
C ALA A 228 14.10 6.80 -19.25
N ALA A 229 13.49 7.30 -20.33
CA ALA A 229 14.15 8.14 -21.33
C ALA A 229 14.42 9.59 -20.88
N ILE A 230 13.72 10.10 -19.86
CA ILE A 230 13.98 11.44 -19.29
C ILE A 230 15.33 11.51 -18.55
N TYR A 231 15.94 10.35 -18.24
CA TYR A 231 17.25 10.25 -17.59
C TYR A 231 18.39 9.79 -18.52
N GLU A 232 18.19 9.77 -19.85
CA GLU A 232 19.17 9.30 -20.83
C GLU A 232 20.05 10.41 -21.44
N ASP A 233 20.38 11.45 -20.68
CA ASP A 233 21.33 12.48 -21.15
C ASP A 233 22.56 12.59 -20.25
N GLU A 234 23.20 11.47 -19.96
CA GLU A 234 24.63 11.45 -19.62
C GLU A 234 25.30 10.26 -20.32
N GLN A 235 26.25 10.58 -21.21
CA GLN A 235 26.98 9.67 -22.08
C GLN A 235 27.74 8.59 -21.30
N GLU A 236 27.56 7.33 -21.72
CA GLU A 236 28.31 6.17 -21.23
C GLU A 236 29.82 6.28 -21.52
N PRO A 237 30.68 5.80 -20.61
CA PRO A 237 31.88 5.08 -20.99
C PRO A 237 31.74 3.60 -20.65
N ALA A 238 32.12 2.75 -21.61
CA ALA A 238 32.15 1.30 -21.49
C ALA A 238 33.13 0.85 -20.38
N ILE A 239 32.65 0.01 -19.46
CA ILE A 239 33.50 -0.64 -18.45
C ILE A 239 33.46 -2.17 -18.68
N GLU A 240 34.61 -2.71 -19.07
CA GLU A 240 34.90 -4.15 -19.09
C GLU A 240 34.91 -4.72 -17.67
N ILE A 241 34.04 -5.69 -17.40
CA ILE A 241 34.03 -6.41 -16.12
C ILE A 241 35.10 -7.50 -16.14
N LYS A 242 36.23 -7.25 -15.47
CA LYS A 242 37.16 -8.31 -15.04
C LYS A 242 36.62 -8.97 -13.78
N ALA A 243 36.38 -10.28 -13.85
CA ALA A 243 36.06 -11.09 -12.69
C ALA A 243 37.30 -11.22 -11.78
N SER A 244 37.29 -10.58 -10.62
CA SER A 244 38.23 -10.87 -9.53
C SER A 244 37.59 -11.87 -8.57
N SER A 245 38.24 -13.01 -8.44
CA SER A 245 38.00 -14.02 -7.42
C SER A 245 38.65 -13.58 -6.12
N ASP A 246 37.86 -13.24 -5.09
CA ASP A 246 38.36 -13.19 -3.72
C ASP A 246 37.57 -14.17 -2.86
N SER A 247 38.32 -15.15 -2.37
CA SER A 247 37.91 -16.20 -1.44
C SER A 247 38.18 -15.73 -0.02
N ASP A 248 37.13 -15.54 0.79
CA ASP A 248 37.26 -15.40 2.23
C ASP A 248 37.38 -16.79 2.87
N SER A 249 38.57 -17.08 3.39
CA SER A 249 38.87 -18.24 4.23
C SER A 249 38.67 -17.87 5.70
N SER A 250 37.69 -18.46 6.38
CA SER A 250 37.63 -18.49 7.84
C SER A 250 38.44 -19.67 8.37
N ASP A 251 39.49 -19.33 9.10
CA ASP A 251 40.40 -20.24 9.81
C ASP A 251 39.75 -20.71 11.13
N SER A 252 39.67 -22.03 11.32
CA SER A 252 39.51 -22.64 12.63
C SER A 252 40.22 -24.01 12.64
N GLY A 253 41.41 -24.00 13.23
CA GLY A 253 42.25 -25.19 13.36
C GLY A 253 41.73 -26.16 14.42
N ILE A 254 41.69 -27.46 14.05
CA ILE A 254 41.83 -28.58 14.98
C ILE A 254 42.73 -29.63 14.31
N ALA A 255 43.74 -30.06 15.07
CA ALA A 255 44.83 -30.95 14.67
C ALA A 255 44.42 -32.43 14.54
N SER A 256 45.08 -33.17 13.64
CA SER A 256 45.76 -34.46 13.94
C SER A 256 46.29 -35.16 12.68
N GLY A 257 47.53 -35.65 12.77
CA GLY A 257 47.86 -37.03 12.37
C GLY A 257 48.39 -37.35 10.97
N SER A 258 49.72 -37.45 10.88
CA SER A 258 50.50 -38.49 10.16
C SER A 258 50.65 -38.48 8.62
N SER A 259 51.81 -39.01 8.22
CA SER A 259 52.52 -38.89 6.96
C SER A 259 52.34 -40.08 5.99
N ASP A 260 52.68 -39.79 4.73
CA ASP A 260 53.37 -40.65 3.73
C ASP A 260 52.60 -41.22 2.51
N GLY A 261 53.04 -40.77 1.32
CA GLY A 261 52.96 -41.46 0.02
C GLY A 261 52.68 -40.56 -1.23
N PRO A 262 53.58 -40.44 -2.23
CA PRO A 262 53.34 -39.72 -3.50
C PRO A 262 53.30 -40.69 -4.73
N PRO A 263 53.26 -40.20 -6.00
CA PRO A 263 52.11 -39.63 -6.71
C PRO A 263 51.76 -40.43 -7.99
N GLU A 264 50.55 -40.27 -8.56
CA GLU A 264 50.30 -40.73 -9.94
C GLU A 264 49.54 -39.71 -10.81
N ARG A 265 49.99 -39.67 -12.07
CA ARG A 265 49.84 -38.65 -13.10
C ARG A 265 48.52 -38.73 -13.87
N THR A 266 47.99 -37.55 -14.17
CA THR A 266 47.37 -37.10 -15.44
C THR A 266 46.16 -37.87 -16.02
N ARG A 267 45.05 -37.16 -16.22
CA ARG A 267 44.56 -36.83 -17.58
C ARG A 267 43.43 -35.79 -17.58
N ASN A 268 43.74 -34.67 -18.22
CA ASN A 268 42.81 -33.67 -18.74
C ASN A 268 41.73 -34.32 -19.61
N ARG A 269 40.45 -34.06 -19.32
CA ARG A 269 39.36 -34.29 -20.28
C ARG A 269 38.47 -33.04 -20.37
N LYS A 270 38.77 -32.21 -21.37
CA LYS A 270 37.90 -31.13 -21.86
C LYS A 270 36.54 -31.73 -22.21
N LYS A 271 35.47 -31.34 -21.52
CA LYS A 271 34.08 -31.63 -21.95
C LYS A 271 33.57 -30.46 -22.80
N ARG A 272 33.45 -30.71 -24.11
CA ARG A 272 32.71 -29.89 -25.07
C ARG A 272 31.24 -29.84 -24.67
N PHE A 273 30.70 -28.64 -24.42
CA PHE A 273 29.26 -28.41 -24.37
C PHE A 273 28.71 -28.40 -25.81
N LEU A 274 27.70 -29.24 -26.08
CA LEU A 274 26.87 -29.15 -27.28
C LEU A 274 25.69 -28.20 -26.99
N PRO A 275 25.24 -27.37 -27.94
CA PRO A 275 24.09 -26.50 -27.75
C PRO A 275 22.79 -27.34 -27.79
N PHE A 276 22.00 -27.25 -26.72
CA PHE A 276 20.72 -27.93 -26.60
C PHE A 276 19.66 -27.19 -27.43
N ARG A 277 19.13 -27.84 -28.46
CA ARG A 277 18.09 -27.30 -29.35
C ARG A 277 16.72 -27.55 -28.71
N PHE A 278 16.07 -26.49 -28.23
CA PHE A 278 14.71 -26.56 -27.67
C PHE A 278 13.71 -27.04 -28.73
N ARG A 279 12.99 -28.13 -28.43
CA ARG A 279 11.80 -28.56 -29.17
C ARG A 279 10.63 -27.69 -28.72
N SER A 280 9.90 -27.14 -29.69
CA SER A 280 8.63 -26.41 -29.48
C SER A 280 7.65 -27.31 -28.72
N ALA A 281 7.33 -26.91 -27.49
CA ALA A 281 6.25 -27.50 -26.72
C ALA A 281 4.92 -26.87 -27.16
N GLY A 282 3.87 -27.70 -27.22
CA GLY A 282 2.56 -27.36 -27.77
C GLY A 282 1.90 -26.15 -27.12
N LYS A 283 1.19 -25.40 -27.96
CA LYS A 283 0.46 -24.18 -27.62
C LYS A 283 -0.76 -24.51 -26.76
N VAL A 284 -0.58 -24.59 -25.44
CA VAL A 284 -1.70 -24.57 -24.49
C VAL A 284 -2.23 -23.15 -24.47
N ARG A 285 -3.45 -22.95 -24.99
CA ARG A 285 -4.15 -21.66 -24.92
C ARG A 285 -4.52 -21.42 -23.45
N ALA A 286 -3.77 -20.56 -22.78
CA ALA A 286 -4.23 -19.92 -21.56
C ALA A 286 -5.55 -19.21 -21.88
N SER A 287 -6.61 -19.54 -21.15
CA SER A 287 -7.89 -18.82 -21.23
C SER A 287 -7.63 -17.35 -20.92
N LYS A 288 -7.99 -16.48 -21.85
CA LYS A 288 -7.92 -15.03 -21.68
C LYS A 288 -8.94 -14.65 -20.60
N ALA A 289 -8.50 -14.60 -19.35
CA ALA A 289 -9.30 -14.11 -18.24
C ALA A 289 -9.64 -12.64 -18.49
N GLU A 290 -10.91 -12.27 -18.31
CA GLU A 290 -11.41 -10.91 -18.54
C GLU A 290 -10.50 -9.88 -17.86
N GLU A 291 -9.91 -9.01 -18.69
CA GLU A 291 -9.20 -7.83 -18.23
C GLU A 291 -10.27 -6.85 -17.73
N GLY A 292 -10.32 -6.64 -16.40
CA GLY A 292 -11.14 -5.58 -15.82
C GLY A 292 -10.80 -4.22 -16.45
N THR A 293 -11.76 -3.31 -16.50
CA THR A 293 -11.59 -2.01 -17.14
C THR A 293 -10.42 -1.26 -16.49
N PRO A 294 -9.43 -0.81 -17.29
CA PRO A 294 -8.23 -0.13 -16.78
C PRO A 294 -8.49 1.23 -16.10
N ASP A 295 -9.74 1.63 -15.83
CA ASP A 295 -10.12 2.98 -15.35
C ASP A 295 -10.95 3.04 -14.05
N ASP A 296 -11.26 1.93 -13.36
CA ASP A 296 -11.97 1.96 -12.07
C ASP A 296 -11.11 2.39 -10.85
N VAL A 297 -10.63 3.63 -10.85
CA VAL A 297 -10.01 4.33 -9.70
C VAL A 297 -10.95 5.45 -9.26
N LEU A 298 -11.22 5.53 -7.96
CA LEU A 298 -12.00 6.62 -7.40
C LEU A 298 -11.37 7.09 -6.08
N GLU A 299 -10.93 8.35 -6.07
CA GLU A 299 -10.45 9.05 -4.89
C GLU A 299 -11.50 10.09 -4.48
N VAL A 300 -12.00 10.02 -3.24
CA VAL A 300 -13.08 10.88 -2.75
C VAL A 300 -12.61 11.60 -1.50
N TRP A 301 -12.80 12.91 -1.46
CA TRP A 301 -12.43 13.75 -0.33
C TRP A 301 -13.62 13.97 0.61
N PHE A 302 -13.32 13.94 1.89
CA PHE A 302 -14.28 14.03 3.00
C PHE A 302 -13.85 15.12 3.99
N ALA A 303 -14.82 15.70 4.68
CA ALA A 303 -14.56 16.66 5.76
C ALA A 303 -13.94 15.95 6.96
N GLY A 304 -12.97 16.58 7.62
CA GLY A 304 -12.23 16.00 8.74
C GLY A 304 -10.73 15.89 8.53
N CYS A 305 -9.96 15.80 9.62
CA CYS A 305 -8.53 15.49 9.58
C CYS A 305 -8.27 13.98 9.38
N HIS A 306 -7.02 13.55 9.43
CA HIS A 306 -6.64 12.15 9.15
C HIS A 306 -7.43 11.10 9.96
N SER A 307 -7.61 11.36 11.26
CA SER A 307 -8.36 10.50 12.20
C SER A 307 -9.88 10.61 12.06
N ASP A 308 -10.41 11.71 11.50
CA ASP A 308 -11.83 11.81 11.12
C ASP A 308 -12.15 10.98 9.87
N ILE A 309 -11.15 10.65 9.04
CA ILE A 309 -11.34 9.84 7.83
C ILE A 309 -11.07 8.38 8.10
N GLY A 310 -10.00 8.06 8.82
CA GLY A 310 -9.63 6.69 9.11
C GLY A 310 -10.04 6.18 10.48
N GLY A 311 -10.70 6.98 11.31
CA GLY A 311 -11.05 6.62 12.69
C GLY A 311 -9.91 6.86 13.69
N GLY A 312 -10.21 6.63 14.98
CA GLY A 312 -9.28 6.84 16.10
C GLY A 312 -9.27 8.26 16.69
N ALA A 313 -10.22 9.12 16.31
CA ALA A 313 -10.42 10.43 16.97
C ALA A 313 -11.41 10.34 18.15
N GLU A 314 -12.31 9.36 18.13
CA GLU A 314 -13.44 9.22 19.04
C GLU A 314 -13.41 7.86 19.74
N PRO A 315 -13.90 7.76 20.99
CA PRO A 315 -14.05 6.49 21.67
C PRO A 315 -14.96 5.51 20.91
N ASN A 316 -14.69 4.22 21.07
CA ASN A 316 -15.55 3.15 20.59
C ASN A 316 -16.95 3.29 21.17
N GLY A 317 -17.97 3.11 20.32
CA GLY A 317 -19.37 3.21 20.74
C GLY A 317 -19.93 4.64 20.73
N THR A 318 -19.14 5.64 20.36
CA THR A 318 -19.68 6.97 20.03
C THR A 318 -20.78 6.81 18.97
N PRO A 319 -22.00 7.34 19.19
CA PRO A 319 -23.15 7.07 18.32
C PRO A 319 -22.98 7.58 16.88
N ASN A 320 -22.35 8.76 16.73
CA ASN A 320 -22.18 9.46 15.47
C ASN A 320 -20.73 9.97 15.38
N SER A 321 -20.08 9.79 14.23
CA SER A 321 -18.70 10.20 14.00
C SER A 321 -18.46 10.46 12.52
N LEU A 322 -17.61 11.46 12.19
CA LEU A 322 -17.20 11.72 10.81
C LEU A 322 -16.58 10.47 10.14
N ALA A 323 -15.88 9.64 10.91
CA ALA A 323 -15.23 8.42 10.40
C ALA A 323 -16.24 7.37 9.93
N TYR A 324 -17.47 7.39 10.42
CA TYR A 324 -18.51 6.44 10.00
C TYR A 324 -19.01 6.73 8.58
N ILE A 325 -18.93 7.98 8.12
CA ILE A 325 -19.26 8.36 6.74
C ILE A 325 -18.36 7.60 5.77
N THR A 326 -17.04 7.63 6.00
CA THR A 326 -16.06 7.00 5.11
C THR A 326 -16.08 5.47 5.22
N LEU A 327 -16.39 4.92 6.40
CA LEU A 327 -16.62 3.49 6.60
C LEU A 327 -17.83 3.01 5.78
N ARG A 328 -18.97 3.72 5.89
CA ARG A 328 -20.20 3.40 5.15
C ARG A 328 -20.00 3.55 3.65
N TRP A 329 -19.33 4.61 3.21
CA TRP A 329 -18.95 4.80 1.80
C TRP A 329 -18.10 3.64 1.28
N MET A 330 -17.08 3.19 2.02
CA MET A 330 -16.24 2.07 1.60
C MET A 330 -17.04 0.77 1.46
N VAL A 331 -17.96 0.48 2.39
CA VAL A 331 -18.84 -0.70 2.30
C VAL A 331 -19.74 -0.63 1.06
N ARG A 332 -20.35 0.52 0.77
CA ARG A 332 -21.16 0.71 -0.45
C ARG A 332 -20.34 0.48 -1.72
N GLU A 333 -19.13 1.02 -1.80
CA GLU A 333 -18.27 0.84 -2.97
C GLU A 333 -17.80 -0.61 -3.14
N ILE A 334 -17.57 -1.35 -2.04
CA ILE A 334 -17.32 -2.80 -2.07
C ILE A 334 -18.51 -3.54 -2.68
N VAL A 335 -19.73 -3.27 -2.20
CA VAL A 335 -20.95 -3.92 -2.68
C VAL A 335 -21.18 -3.61 -4.16
N LYS A 336 -21.06 -2.34 -4.54
CA LYS A 336 -21.20 -1.86 -5.92
C LYS A 336 -20.18 -2.49 -6.87
N SER A 337 -18.96 -2.76 -6.41
CA SER A 337 -17.92 -3.39 -7.24
C SER A 337 -18.19 -4.87 -7.53
N GLY A 338 -19.01 -5.55 -6.73
CA GLY A 338 -19.21 -6.99 -6.85
C GLY A 338 -17.93 -7.83 -6.61
N CYS A 339 -16.97 -7.31 -5.84
CA CYS A 339 -15.67 -7.96 -5.63
C CYS A 339 -15.76 -9.27 -4.83
N GLY A 340 -16.93 -9.63 -4.31
CA GLY A 340 -17.18 -10.93 -3.65
C GLY A 340 -16.82 -10.97 -2.16
N ILE A 341 -16.60 -9.82 -1.52
CA ILE A 341 -16.51 -9.75 -0.06
C ILE A 341 -17.88 -10.06 0.53
N GLN A 342 -17.90 -10.90 1.56
CA GLN A 342 -19.10 -11.20 2.34
C GLN A 342 -19.06 -10.47 3.68
N PHE A 343 -20.16 -9.82 4.02
CA PHE A 343 -20.36 -9.15 5.29
C PHE A 343 -21.24 -9.99 6.22
N ASP A 344 -21.06 -9.79 7.52
CA ASP A 344 -21.96 -10.24 8.57
C ASP A 344 -23.13 -9.26 8.65
N GLU A 345 -24.33 -9.72 8.29
CA GLU A 345 -25.55 -8.89 8.21
C GLU A 345 -25.92 -8.29 9.58
N ASP A 346 -25.75 -9.04 10.67
CA ASP A 346 -26.03 -8.54 12.01
C ASP A 346 -25.02 -7.45 12.39
N ALA A 347 -23.76 -7.58 11.95
CA ALA A 347 -22.74 -6.56 12.15
C ALA A 347 -23.03 -5.28 11.36
N LEU A 348 -23.47 -5.40 10.10
CA LEU A 348 -23.91 -4.25 9.28
C LEU A 348 -25.10 -3.53 9.93
N GLN A 349 -26.09 -4.28 10.43
CA GLN A 349 -27.25 -3.71 11.11
C GLN A 349 -26.86 -2.97 12.38
N ARG A 350 -25.98 -3.56 13.22
CA ARG A 350 -25.45 -2.90 14.44
C ARG A 350 -24.70 -1.60 14.11
N ALA A 351 -23.98 -1.58 12.99
CA ALA A 351 -23.24 -0.41 12.53
C ALA A 351 -24.10 0.58 11.71
N LYS A 352 -25.42 0.36 11.61
CA LYS A 352 -26.36 1.18 10.82
C LYS A 352 -25.94 1.34 9.35
N ILE A 353 -25.37 0.30 8.76
CA ILE A 353 -24.92 0.29 7.37
C ILE A 353 -25.94 -0.46 6.53
N ASP A 354 -26.61 0.26 5.62
CA ASP A 354 -27.37 -0.36 4.55
C ASP A 354 -26.45 -0.54 3.32
N PRO A 355 -26.02 -1.77 2.99
CA PRO A 355 -25.13 -2.03 1.87
C PRO A 355 -25.82 -1.84 0.50
N ALA A 356 -27.15 -1.96 0.44
CA ALA A 356 -27.92 -1.93 -0.80
C ALA A 356 -28.43 -0.53 -1.15
N SER A 357 -28.52 0.36 -0.16
CA SER A 357 -28.94 1.73 -0.42
C SER A 357 -27.82 2.55 -1.05
N SER A 358 -28.10 3.13 -2.22
CA SER A 358 -27.24 4.15 -2.86
C SER A 358 -27.15 5.44 -2.05
N GLU A 359 -28.04 5.60 -1.06
CA GLU A 359 -28.18 6.78 -0.23
C GLU A 359 -28.43 6.32 1.23
N SER A 360 -27.54 6.61 2.17
CA SER A 360 -27.95 6.66 3.59
C SER A 360 -27.87 8.09 4.09
N PRO A 361 -28.68 9.03 3.54
CA PRO A 361 -28.50 10.45 3.79
C PRO A 361 -28.77 10.81 5.25
N LEU A 362 -29.59 10.00 5.94
CA LEU A 362 -29.93 10.24 7.34
C LEU A 362 -28.72 9.99 8.26
N ALA A 363 -28.10 8.81 8.18
CA ALA A 363 -26.91 8.53 8.98
C ALA A 363 -25.72 9.41 8.56
N ASP A 364 -25.53 9.60 7.24
CA ASP A 364 -24.51 10.53 6.72
C ASP A 364 -24.75 11.96 7.19
N GLY A 365 -25.99 12.42 7.24
CA GLY A 365 -26.35 13.76 7.71
C GLY A 365 -26.11 13.96 9.20
N GLU A 366 -26.43 12.96 10.03
CA GLU A 366 -26.17 12.98 11.49
C GLU A 366 -24.67 13.00 11.80
N ASP A 367 -23.88 12.22 11.06
CA ASP A 367 -22.43 12.19 11.19
C ASP A 367 -21.79 13.48 10.63
N ALA A 368 -22.33 14.02 9.52
CA ALA A 368 -21.78 15.18 8.83
C ALA A 368 -21.84 16.48 9.63
N VAL A 369 -22.55 16.52 10.76
CA VAL A 369 -22.63 17.67 11.67
C VAL A 369 -21.78 17.51 12.95
N GLN A 370 -21.08 16.38 13.12
CA GLN A 370 -20.23 16.17 14.30
C GLN A 370 -19.01 17.11 14.32
N PRO A 371 -18.39 17.37 15.48
CA PRO A 371 -17.20 18.22 15.58
C PRO A 371 -16.04 17.74 14.69
N LEU A 372 -15.22 18.68 14.20
CA LEU A 372 -13.97 18.37 13.49
C LEU A 372 -12.82 18.28 14.47
N HIS A 373 -11.92 17.34 14.22
CA HIS A 373 -10.66 17.26 14.96
C HIS A 373 -9.58 18.08 14.24
N ASP A 374 -8.64 18.62 15.02
CA ASP A 374 -7.46 19.31 14.52
C ASP A 374 -6.26 18.92 15.37
N GLU A 375 -5.43 18.06 14.81
CA GLU A 375 -4.26 17.48 15.47
C GLU A 375 -3.22 18.53 15.86
N LEU A 376 -3.16 19.67 15.15
CA LEU A 376 -2.29 20.79 15.54
C LEU A 376 -2.81 21.54 16.78
N LYS A 377 -4.09 21.38 17.12
CA LYS A 377 -4.68 21.91 18.37
C LYS A 377 -4.65 20.87 19.49
N SER A 378 -5.03 19.64 19.19
CA SER A 378 -5.09 18.54 20.17
C SER A 378 -3.71 18.18 20.70
N ASN A 379 -2.70 18.18 19.83
CA ASN A 379 -1.31 17.94 20.21
C ASN A 379 -0.40 19.07 19.67
N PRO A 380 -0.21 20.15 20.45
CA PRO A 380 0.59 21.30 20.03
C PRO A 380 2.05 20.98 19.67
N LEU A 381 2.58 19.81 20.04
CA LEU A 381 3.94 19.41 19.69
C LEU A 381 4.15 19.26 18.18
N TRP A 382 3.08 19.01 17.42
CA TRP A 382 3.15 19.01 15.96
C TRP A 382 3.64 20.35 15.40
N TRP A 383 3.41 21.48 16.09
CA TRP A 383 3.90 22.80 15.65
C TRP A 383 5.42 22.89 15.50
N ILE A 384 6.17 22.04 16.20
CA ILE A 384 7.64 21.97 16.02
C ILE A 384 7.98 21.63 14.56
N LEU A 385 7.24 20.72 13.93
CA LEU A 385 7.42 20.35 12.52
C LEU A 385 6.83 21.39 11.56
N GLU A 386 5.93 22.25 12.03
CA GLU A 386 5.29 23.28 11.20
C GLU A 386 6.16 24.53 11.03
N ILE A 387 6.96 24.86 12.05
CA ILE A 387 7.81 26.06 12.06
C ILE A 387 9.27 25.77 11.64
N PHE A 388 9.66 24.49 11.58
CA PHE A 388 11.03 24.13 11.22
C PHE A 388 11.23 24.03 9.69
N PRO A 389 12.33 24.60 9.15
CA PRO A 389 12.76 24.42 7.76
C PRO A 389 12.89 22.97 7.33
N MET A 390 12.02 22.50 6.44
CA MET A 390 12.13 21.13 5.92
C MET A 390 11.79 21.05 4.44
N LYS A 391 12.29 19.98 3.82
CA LYS A 391 11.83 19.55 2.51
C LYS A 391 10.43 18.96 2.64
N PHE A 392 9.47 19.50 1.89
CA PHE A 392 8.14 18.91 1.71
C PHE A 392 8.05 18.32 0.32
N THR A 393 7.34 17.20 0.21
CA THR A 393 7.08 16.53 -1.06
C THR A 393 5.59 16.37 -1.24
N TRP A 394 5.11 16.61 -2.46
CA TRP A 394 3.73 16.39 -2.84
C TRP A 394 3.69 15.87 -4.27
N GLN A 395 2.55 15.30 -4.66
CA GLN A 395 2.33 14.82 -6.01
C GLN A 395 1.52 15.85 -6.79
N ASP A 396 1.91 16.13 -8.03
CA ASP A 396 1.12 16.96 -8.94
C ASP A 396 0.07 16.15 -9.71
N ALA A 397 -0.79 16.82 -10.48
CA ALA A 397 -1.89 16.22 -11.23
C ALA A 397 -1.46 15.14 -12.25
N ASN A 398 -0.17 15.13 -12.65
CA ASN A 398 0.37 14.14 -13.57
C ASN A 398 1.02 12.97 -12.83
N GLY A 399 0.91 12.93 -11.50
CA GLY A 399 1.52 11.92 -10.66
C GLY A 399 3.02 12.15 -10.41
N VAL A 400 3.58 13.31 -10.75
CA VAL A 400 5.01 13.59 -10.57
C VAL A 400 5.26 14.13 -9.17
N TRP A 401 6.26 13.57 -8.48
CA TRP A 401 6.69 14.03 -7.18
C TRP A 401 7.44 15.36 -7.28
N GLN A 402 6.89 16.37 -6.64
CA GLN A 402 7.48 17.69 -6.50
C GLN A 402 8.05 17.85 -5.09
N SER A 403 9.01 18.77 -4.94
CA SER A 403 9.51 19.11 -3.61
C SER A 403 9.85 20.59 -3.45
N SER A 404 9.66 21.12 -2.25
CA SER A 404 10.04 22.48 -1.88
C SER A 404 10.71 22.47 -0.52
N PHE A 405 11.56 23.46 -0.26
CA PHE A 405 12.15 23.70 1.05
C PHE A 405 11.56 24.97 1.62
N GLY A 406 10.96 24.89 2.80
CA GLY A 406 10.20 26.00 3.35
C GLY A 406 9.52 25.64 4.65
N TRP A 407 8.74 26.58 5.21
CA TRP A 407 8.02 26.39 6.47
C TRP A 407 6.58 26.01 6.11
N HIS A 408 6.02 25.00 6.76
CA HIS A 408 4.67 24.53 6.43
C HIS A 408 3.59 25.42 7.05
N LEU A 409 3.80 25.87 8.30
CA LEU A 409 2.94 26.79 9.02
C LEU A 409 1.48 26.32 9.16
N GLY A 410 1.26 25.01 9.25
CA GLY A 410 -0.07 24.41 9.40
C GLY A 410 -1.02 24.72 8.25
N ARG A 411 -0.49 24.89 7.03
CA ARG A 411 -1.31 25.06 5.83
C ARG A 411 -2.10 23.78 5.55
N GLY A 412 -3.30 23.92 4.99
CA GLY A 412 -4.07 22.77 4.53
C GLY A 412 -3.45 22.16 3.27
N ARG A 413 -3.94 20.97 2.92
CA ARG A 413 -3.52 20.25 1.71
C ARG A 413 -3.80 21.05 0.45
N ARG A 414 -2.94 20.90 -0.56
CA ARG A 414 -3.18 21.44 -1.90
C ARG A 414 -3.62 20.31 -2.82
N ILE A 415 -4.84 20.40 -3.33
CA ILE A 415 -5.38 19.48 -4.33
C ILE A 415 -5.00 20.04 -5.69
N THR A 416 -4.32 19.23 -6.50
CA THR A 416 -3.80 19.68 -7.81
C THR A 416 -4.57 19.08 -8.99
N ASP A 417 -5.44 18.11 -8.74
CA ASP A 417 -6.26 17.47 -9.78
C ASP A 417 -7.21 18.48 -10.44
N LYS A 418 -7.41 18.31 -11.75
CA LYS A 418 -8.30 19.16 -12.56
C LYS A 418 -9.78 19.00 -12.20
N THR A 419 -10.13 17.86 -11.62
CA THR A 419 -11.48 17.55 -11.16
C THR A 419 -11.36 16.90 -9.82
N VAL A 420 -12.03 17.46 -8.83
CA VAL A 420 -11.94 17.01 -7.44
C VAL A 420 -13.25 16.37 -7.04
N VAL A 421 -13.20 15.14 -6.52
CA VAL A 421 -14.41 14.42 -6.12
C VAL A 421 -14.62 14.56 -4.62
N PHE A 422 -15.68 15.23 -4.23
CA PHE A 422 -16.10 15.38 -2.84
C PHE A 422 -17.24 14.42 -2.52
N HIS A 423 -17.28 13.91 -1.30
CA HIS A 423 -18.48 13.24 -0.83
C HIS A 423 -19.59 14.27 -0.58
N SER A 424 -20.84 13.90 -0.82
CA SER A 424 -22.03 14.75 -0.66
C SER A 424 -22.16 15.34 0.76
N SER A 425 -21.68 14.62 1.78
CA SER A 425 -21.64 15.12 3.16
C SER A 425 -20.80 16.39 3.32
N VAL A 426 -19.78 16.61 2.48
CA VAL A 426 -18.98 17.85 2.47
C VAL A 426 -19.87 19.03 2.13
N LYS A 427 -20.68 18.89 1.07
CA LYS A 427 -21.64 19.93 0.65
C LYS A 427 -22.65 20.21 1.74
N SER A 428 -23.28 19.16 2.29
CA SER A 428 -24.25 19.28 3.37
C SER A 428 -23.66 20.01 4.58
N ARG A 429 -22.40 19.72 4.92
CA ARG A 429 -21.71 20.39 6.03
C ARG A 429 -21.40 21.86 5.72
N MET A 430 -20.93 22.18 4.50
CA MET A 430 -20.66 23.56 4.07
C MET A 430 -21.93 24.43 4.06
N GLU A 431 -23.07 23.85 3.67
CA GLU A 431 -24.37 24.52 3.60
C GLU A 431 -25.10 24.56 4.96
N SER A 432 -24.59 23.84 5.96
CA SER A 432 -25.17 23.81 7.31
C SER A 432 -24.92 25.11 8.09
N SER A 433 -25.62 25.28 9.20
CA SER A 433 -25.40 26.39 10.14
C SER A 433 -24.02 26.38 10.82
N LEU A 434 -23.18 25.36 10.60
CA LEU A 434 -21.83 25.26 11.16
C LEU A 434 -20.84 26.22 10.49
N GLY A 435 -21.14 26.75 9.30
CA GLY A 435 -20.23 27.64 8.58
C GLY A 435 -18.90 26.97 8.23
N TYR A 436 -18.94 25.68 7.89
CA TYR A 436 -17.74 24.88 7.61
C TYR A 436 -17.04 25.34 6.33
N ILE A 437 -15.74 25.58 6.45
CA ILE A 437 -14.85 25.91 5.33
C ILE A 437 -13.71 24.89 5.35
N PRO A 438 -13.58 24.02 4.33
CA PRO A 438 -12.49 23.06 4.24
C PRO A 438 -11.12 23.74 4.32
N ARG A 439 -10.14 23.10 4.96
CA ARG A 439 -8.76 23.63 5.04
C ARG A 439 -7.96 23.41 3.77
N ALA A 440 -8.29 22.37 3.00
CA ALA A 440 -7.68 22.11 1.71
C ALA A 440 -7.90 23.27 0.71
N GLN A 441 -6.97 23.41 -0.23
CA GLN A 441 -7.02 24.39 -1.30
C GLN A 441 -7.13 23.67 -2.65
N TRP A 442 -8.09 24.08 -3.47
CA TRP A 442 -8.32 23.55 -4.82
C TRP A 442 -8.78 24.68 -5.76
N GLU A 443 -8.90 24.39 -7.05
CA GLU A 443 -9.46 25.33 -8.03
C GLU A 443 -10.99 25.33 -7.92
N SER A 444 -11.57 26.45 -7.47
CA SER A 444 -13.03 26.56 -7.27
C SER A 444 -13.79 26.29 -8.57
N GLY A 445 -14.86 25.48 -8.49
CA GLY A 445 -15.67 25.07 -9.63
C GLY A 445 -15.20 23.78 -10.31
N SER A 446 -14.08 23.19 -9.84
CA SER A 446 -13.61 21.87 -10.28
C SER A 446 -14.22 20.71 -9.48
N GLU A 447 -14.96 21.00 -8.41
CA GLU A 447 -15.53 19.99 -7.53
C GLU A 447 -16.78 19.31 -8.12
N ILE A 448 -16.83 17.98 -7.96
CA ILE A 448 -18.02 17.16 -8.20
C ILE A 448 -18.38 16.41 -6.92
N TYR A 449 -19.67 16.13 -6.71
CA TYR A 449 -20.15 15.49 -5.47
C TYR A 449 -20.69 14.08 -5.75
N VAL A 450 -20.29 13.12 -4.92
CA VAL A 450 -20.73 11.71 -4.97
C VAL A 450 -21.33 11.25 -3.64
N SER A 451 -22.15 10.21 -3.66
CA SER A 451 -22.83 9.62 -2.49
C SER A 451 -22.21 8.32 -2.00
#